data_AF-A0A4U2E3N5-F1
#
_entry.id   AF-A0A4U2E3N5-F1
#
_cell.length_a   1.000
_cell.length_b   1.000
_cell.length_c   1.000
_cell.angle_alpha   90.00
_cell.angle_beta   90.00
_cell.angle_gamma   90.00
#
_symmetry.space_group_name_H-M   'P 1'
#
loop_
_entity.id
_entity.type
_entity.pdbx_description
1 polymer ?
#
loop_
_entity_poly.entity_id
_entity_poly.type
_entity_poly.pdbx_seq_one_letter_code
_entity_poly.pdbx_strand_id
1 'polypeptide(L)'
;GYYRFELPPGLSYRQYSKYLLKTMPPHVEQHYRDRIFKFLQWWRKNGPQKGVTCIPDYAESKLESRKQVPSWRRICKVLIKNDYWCRGLSFGYNKSLAKQYHALYGEESNT
;
A
#
# COMPACT_ATOMS: atom_id res chain seq x y z
N GLY A 1 -10.33 -4.66 -12.45
CA GLY A 1 -10.50 -3.20 -12.58
C GLY A 1 -9.21 -2.56 -13.05
N TYR A 2 -9.21 -2.05 -14.28
CA TYR A 2 -8.10 -1.35 -14.92
C TYR A 2 -7.97 0.06 -14.33
N TYR A 3 -7.56 0.18 -13.07
CA TYR A 3 -7.19 1.49 -12.53
C TYR A 3 -5.88 1.93 -13.18
N ARG A 4 -6.00 2.74 -14.22
CA ARG A 4 -4.90 3.37 -14.94
C ARG A 4 -4.69 4.73 -14.27
N PHE A 5 -3.58 4.88 -13.58
CA PHE A 5 -3.14 6.20 -13.10
C PHE A 5 -1.78 6.47 -13.71
N GLU A 6 -1.59 7.72 -14.08
CA GLU A 6 -0.35 8.23 -14.62
C GLU A 6 0.41 8.91 -13.49
N LEU A 7 1.71 8.65 -13.43
CA LEU A 7 2.58 9.35 -12.49
C LEU A 7 2.78 10.78 -12.97
N PRO A 8 2.95 11.75 -12.06
CA PRO A 8 3.44 13.06 -12.45
C PRO A 8 4.75 12.93 -13.25
N PRO A 9 5.00 13.81 -14.24
CA PRO A 9 6.19 13.73 -15.08
C PRO A 9 7.48 13.64 -14.26
N GLY A 10 8.34 12.66 -14.61
CA GLY A 10 9.65 12.49 -13.99
C GLY A 10 9.67 11.85 -12.59
N LEU A 11 8.52 11.46 -12.02
CA LEU A 11 8.48 10.75 -10.74
C LEU A 11 8.43 9.23 -10.91
N SER A 12 9.11 8.53 -10.02
CA SER A 12 8.95 7.09 -9.76
C SER A 12 7.78 6.80 -8.83
N TYR A 13 7.24 5.58 -8.83
CA TYR A 13 6.22 5.17 -7.87
C TYR A 13 6.72 5.29 -6.43
N ARG A 14 8.02 5.05 -6.20
CA ARG A 14 8.65 5.24 -4.89
C ARG A 14 8.60 6.69 -4.42
N GLN A 15 9.02 7.63 -5.26
CA GLN A 15 9.01 9.06 -4.94
C GLN A 15 7.58 9.53 -4.69
N TYR A 16 6.66 9.16 -5.57
CA TYR A 16 5.26 9.56 -5.43
C TYR A 16 4.60 8.93 -4.19
N SER A 17 4.89 7.67 -3.86
CA SER A 17 4.41 7.05 -2.61
C SER A 17 4.87 7.82 -1.37
N LYS A 18 6.14 8.26 -1.34
CA LYS A 18 6.66 9.07 -0.23
C LYS A 18 6.00 10.44 -0.16
N TYR A 19 5.73 11.06 -1.31
CA TYR A 19 4.99 12.33 -1.37
C TYR A 19 3.58 12.17 -0.80
N LEU A 20 2.82 11.17 -1.29
CA LEU A 20 1.46 10.89 -0.83
C LEU A 20 1.40 10.66 0.69
N LEU A 21 2.34 9.90 1.25
CA LEU A 21 2.41 9.69 2.70
C LEU A 21 2.58 11.01 3.46
N LYS A 22 3.46 11.89 3.00
CA LYS A 22 3.71 13.20 3.65
C LYS A 22 2.51 14.16 3.57
N THR A 23 1.62 13.98 2.60
CA THR A 23 0.44 14.83 2.42
C THR A 23 -0.80 14.29 3.14
N MET A 24 -0.73 13.10 3.74
CA MET A 24 -1.85 12.51 4.49
C MET A 24 -1.94 13.08 5.91
N PRO A 25 -3.13 13.07 6.54
CA PRO A 25 -3.26 13.33 7.97
C PRO A 25 -2.38 12.38 8.80
N PRO A 26 -1.82 12.82 9.95
CA PRO A 26 -0.82 12.05 10.70
C PRO A 26 -1.24 10.62 11.07
N HIS A 27 -2.51 10.42 11.46
CA HIS A 27 -3.01 9.09 11.83
C HIS A 27 -3.12 8.14 10.63
N VAL A 28 -3.50 8.67 9.46
CA VAL A 28 -3.58 7.91 8.21
C VAL A 28 -2.18 7.59 7.68
N GLU A 29 -1.28 8.58 7.69
CA GLU A 29 0.13 8.40 7.33
C GLU A 29 0.76 7.29 8.18
N GLN A 30 0.61 7.37 9.50
CA GLN A 30 1.18 6.40 10.43
C GLN A 30 0.65 4.99 10.15
N HIS A 31 -0.67 4.84 9.98
CA HIS A 31 -1.29 3.57 9.62
C HIS A 31 -0.69 2.97 8.33
N TYR A 32 -0.59 3.74 7.25
CA TYR A 32 0.00 3.25 6.01
C TYR A 32 1.48 2.93 6.14
N ARG A 33 2.25 3.73 6.89
CA ARG A 33 3.67 3.47 7.15
C ARG A 33 3.87 2.13 7.86
N ASP A 34 3.06 1.83 8.88
CA ASP A 34 3.16 0.56 9.61
C ASP A 34 2.84 -0.64 8.72
N ARG A 35 1.84 -0.50 7.84
CA ARG A 35 1.47 -1.54 6.87
C ARG A 35 2.54 -1.73 5.81
N ILE A 36 3.07 -0.65 5.25
CA ILE A 36 4.17 -0.68 4.28
C ILE A 36 5.41 -1.29 4.92
N PHE A 37 5.76 -0.92 6.14
CA PHE A 37 6.90 -1.47 6.87
C PHE A 37 6.79 -3.00 7.01
N LYS A 38 5.65 -3.51 7.48
CA LYS A 38 5.39 -4.96 7.57
C LYS A 38 5.51 -5.65 6.22
N PHE A 39 5.00 -5.03 5.15
CA PHE A 39 5.13 -5.55 3.78
C PHE A 39 6.61 -5.64 3.35
N LEU A 40 7.39 -4.57 3.57
CA LEU A 40 8.81 -4.52 3.23
C LEU A 40 9.61 -5.54 4.05
N GLN A 41 9.34 -5.67 5.35
CA GLN A 41 9.98 -6.66 6.22
C GLN A 41 9.71 -8.09 5.76
N TRP A 42 8.46 -8.40 5.40
CA TRP A 42 8.11 -9.73 4.90
C TRP A 42 8.88 -10.07 3.63
N TRP A 43 8.97 -9.13 2.68
CA TRP A 43 9.73 -9.33 1.43
C TRP A 43 11.24 -9.37 1.65
N ARG A 44 11.77 -8.61 2.61
CA ARG A 44 13.18 -8.72 3.00
C ARG A 44 13.51 -10.13 3.51
N LYS A 45 12.61 -10.75 4.28
CA LYS A 45 12.81 -12.07 4.87
C LYS A 45 12.57 -13.22 3.87
N ASN A 46 11.50 -13.15 3.07
CA ASN A 46 11.03 -14.26 2.24
C ASN A 46 11.30 -14.07 0.74
N GLY A 47 11.63 -12.85 0.32
CA GLY A 47 11.91 -12.51 -1.08
C GLY A 47 13.11 -13.23 -1.69
N PRO A 48 14.26 -13.39 -0.99
CA PRO A 48 15.43 -14.05 -1.58
C PRO A 48 15.15 -15.48 -2.06
N GLN A 49 14.31 -16.24 -1.34
CA GLN A 49 13.88 -17.59 -1.74
C GLN A 49 13.03 -17.60 -3.03
N LYS A 50 12.54 -16.43 -3.45
CA LYS A 50 11.74 -16.20 -4.65
C LYS A 50 12.50 -15.42 -5.72
N GLY A 51 13.82 -15.26 -5.57
CA GLY A 51 14.65 -14.46 -6.49
C GLY A 51 14.45 -12.94 -6.37
N VAL A 52 13.80 -12.46 -5.29
CA VAL A 52 13.55 -11.03 -5.06
C VAL A 52 14.48 -10.53 -3.97
N THR A 53 15.53 -9.80 -4.35
CA THR A 53 16.53 -9.24 -3.42
C THR A 53 16.27 -7.77 -3.08
N CYS A 54 15.50 -7.07 -3.91
CA CYS A 54 15.12 -5.67 -3.69
C CYS A 54 13.67 -5.43 -4.13
N ILE A 55 13.11 -4.29 -3.74
CA ILE A 55 11.75 -3.88 -4.12
C ILE A 55 11.84 -2.96 -5.34
N PRO A 56 11.50 -3.44 -6.55
CA PRO A 56 11.58 -2.62 -7.75
C PRO A 56 10.50 -1.53 -7.76
N ASP A 57 10.66 -0.53 -8.63
CA ASP A 57 9.65 0.53 -8.75
C ASP A 57 8.34 -0.03 -9.35
N TYR A 58 8.45 -0.92 -10.34
CA TYR A 58 7.36 -1.70 -10.90
C TYR A 58 7.88 -3.09 -11.34
N ALA A 59 6.98 -4.05 -11.48
CA ALA A 59 7.26 -5.38 -12.03
C ALA A 59 6.24 -5.75 -13.13
N GLU A 60 6.29 -6.97 -13.65
CA GLU A 60 5.28 -7.44 -14.59
C GLU A 60 3.86 -7.36 -13.97
N SER A 61 2.92 -6.74 -14.67
CA SER A 61 1.58 -6.47 -14.12
C SER A 61 0.86 -7.76 -13.69
N LYS A 62 1.04 -8.87 -14.42
CA LYS A 62 0.41 -10.15 -14.07
C LYS A 62 0.94 -10.70 -12.74
N LEU A 63 2.25 -10.62 -12.51
CA LEU A 63 2.88 -11.06 -11.27
C LEU A 63 2.45 -10.20 -10.07
N GLU A 64 2.36 -8.88 -10.28
CA GLU A 64 1.86 -7.97 -9.24
C GLU A 64 0.39 -8.24 -8.88
N SER A 65 -0.47 -8.45 -9.88
CA SER A 65 -1.89 -8.77 -9.68
C SER A 65 -2.07 -10.10 -8.93
N ARG A 66 -1.21 -11.08 -9.20
CA ARG A 66 -1.15 -12.35 -8.45
C ARG A 66 -0.42 -12.22 -7.11
N LYS A 67 0.04 -11.03 -6.74
CA LYS A 67 0.76 -10.71 -5.51
C LYS A 67 2.07 -11.49 -5.32
N GLN A 68 2.65 -12.01 -6.41
CA GLN A 68 3.84 -12.86 -6.40
C GLN A 68 5.15 -12.08 -6.36
N VAL A 69 5.12 -10.78 -6.64
CA VAL A 69 6.28 -9.89 -6.60
C VAL A 69 5.92 -8.59 -5.89
N PRO A 70 6.84 -7.98 -5.14
CA PRO A 70 6.63 -6.66 -4.59
C PRO A 70 6.95 -5.59 -5.61
N SER A 71 6.39 -4.40 -5.43
CA SER A 71 6.85 -3.20 -6.13
C SER A 71 6.34 -1.94 -5.45
N TRP A 72 7.02 -0.82 -5.70
CA TRP A 72 6.50 0.49 -5.29
C TRP A 72 5.20 0.84 -6.00
N ARG A 73 4.96 0.36 -7.23
CA ARG A 73 3.68 0.50 -7.92
C ARG A 73 2.52 -0.11 -7.14
N ARG A 74 2.73 -1.27 -6.49
CA ARG A 74 1.71 -1.87 -5.61
C ARG A 74 1.43 -1.01 -4.38
N ILE A 75 2.47 -0.46 -3.76
CA ILE A 75 2.36 0.45 -2.61
C ILE A 75 1.60 1.71 -3.02
N CYS A 76 2.03 2.35 -4.10
CA CYS A 76 1.44 3.56 -4.65
C CYS A 76 -0.06 3.38 -4.98
N LYS A 77 -0.43 2.24 -5.60
CA LYS A 77 -1.84 1.91 -5.88
C LYS A 77 -2.69 1.82 -4.62
N VAL A 78 -2.15 1.32 -3.51
CA VAL A 78 -2.87 1.25 -2.23
C VAL A 78 -3.11 2.66 -1.68
N LEU A 79 -2.10 3.52 -1.74
CA LEU A 79 -2.19 4.90 -1.27
C LEU A 79 -3.19 5.72 -2.11
N ILE A 80 -3.07 5.71 -3.43
CA ILE A 80 -3.93 6.48 -4.34
C ILE A 80 -5.41 6.07 -4.22
N LYS A 81 -5.66 4.77 -4.02
CA LYS A 81 -7.02 4.25 -3.90
C LYS A 81 -7.62 4.42 -2.51
N ASN A 82 -6.87 5.01 -1.56
CA ASN A 82 -7.25 5.02 -0.15
C ASN A 82 -7.64 3.61 0.35
N ASP A 83 -6.90 2.57 -0.08
CA ASP A 83 -7.15 1.17 0.34
C ASP A 83 -6.67 1.01 1.78
N TYR A 84 -7.50 1.43 2.74
CA TYR A 84 -7.19 1.42 4.17
C TYR A 84 -6.76 0.04 4.67
N TRP A 85 -7.39 -1.02 4.15
CA TRP A 85 -7.04 -2.40 4.50
C TRP A 85 -5.74 -2.88 3.87
N CYS A 86 -5.16 -2.15 2.91
CA CYS A 86 -3.96 -2.52 2.17
C CYS A 86 -4.09 -3.90 1.51
N ARG A 87 -5.27 -4.25 0.98
CA ARG A 87 -5.50 -5.54 0.29
C ARG A 87 -4.57 -5.70 -0.92
N GLY A 88 -4.20 -4.59 -1.56
CA GLY A 88 -3.21 -4.55 -2.64
C GLY A 88 -1.79 -5.00 -2.22
N LEU A 89 -1.48 -4.93 -0.93
CA LEU A 89 -0.21 -5.40 -0.32
C LEU A 89 -0.34 -6.76 0.36
N SER A 90 -1.31 -7.57 -0.08
CA SER A 90 -1.55 -8.93 0.44
C SER A 90 -2.09 -8.98 1.87
N PHE A 91 -2.51 -7.87 2.46
CA PHE A 91 -3.14 -7.90 3.76
C PHE A 91 -4.62 -8.28 3.70
N GLY A 92 -5.08 -8.94 4.76
CA GLY A 92 -6.49 -9.23 5.00
C GLY A 92 -7.17 -8.22 5.91
N TYR A 93 -8.46 -8.42 6.10
CA TYR A 93 -9.27 -7.72 7.10
C TYR A 93 -8.77 -8.05 8.52
N ASN A 94 -8.80 -7.05 9.41
CA ASN A 94 -8.42 -7.20 10.80
C ASN A 94 -9.49 -6.56 11.69
N LYS A 95 -10.12 -7.37 12.58
CA LYS A 95 -11.21 -6.93 13.45
C LYS A 95 -10.81 -5.78 14.39
N SER A 96 -9.58 -5.79 14.92
CA SER A 96 -9.09 -4.71 15.81
C SER A 96 -8.94 -3.40 15.05
N LEU A 97 -8.32 -3.45 13.87
CA LEU A 97 -8.16 -2.29 13.01
C LEU A 97 -9.51 -1.76 12.48
N ALA A 98 -10.52 -2.63 12.30
CA ALA A 98 -11.90 -2.23 12.00
C ALA A 98 -12.54 -1.44 13.13
N LYS A 99 -12.39 -1.88 14.38
CA LYS A 99 -12.86 -1.09 15.53
C LYS A 99 -12.23 0.29 15.56
N GLN A 100 -10.92 0.40 15.34
CA GLN A 100 -10.22 1.68 15.27
C GLN A 100 -10.74 2.56 14.11
N TYR A 101 -10.97 1.97 12.93
CA TYR A 101 -11.55 2.70 11.80
C TYR A 101 -12.94 3.24 12.12
N HIS A 102 -13.82 2.41 12.70
CA HIS A 102 -15.16 2.84 13.10
C HIS A 102 -15.12 3.91 14.21
N ALA A 103 -14.19 3.84 15.16
CA ALA A 103 -14.04 4.89 16.16
C ALA A 103 -13.60 6.24 15.56
N LEU A 104 -12.87 6.23 14.44
CA LEU A 104 -12.36 7.44 13.79
C LEU A 104 -13.33 8.02 12.74
N TYR A 105 -14.12 7.18 12.09
CA TYR A 105 -14.92 7.56 10.91
C TYR A 105 -16.40 7.10 10.99
N GLY A 106 -16.82 6.44 12.07
CA GLY A 106 -18.12 5.77 12.18
C GLY A 106 -19.30 6.65 12.62
N GLU A 107 -19.08 7.94 12.87
CA GLU A 107 -20.12 8.85 13.38
C GLU A 107 -20.68 9.85 12.35
N GLU A 108 -20.51 9.60 11.04
CA GLU A 108 -21.12 10.43 9.97
C GLU A 108 -22.28 9.72 9.24
N SER A 109 -23.03 8.87 9.92
CA SER A 109 -24.23 8.24 9.34
C SER A 109 -25.37 8.06 10.34
N ASN A 110 -25.64 9.10 11.12
CA ASN A 110 -26.91 9.26 11.84
C ASN A 110 -27.27 10.76 11.87
N THR A 111 -27.76 11.26 10.74
CA THR A 111 -28.58 12.47 10.67
C THR A 111 -29.62 12.27 9.57
#